data_AF-A0A8T1A366-F1
#
_entry.id   AF-A0A8T1A366-F1
#
_cell.length_a   1.000
_cell.length_b   1.000
_cell.length_c   1.000
_cell.angle_alpha   90.00
_cell.angle_beta   90.00
_cell.angle_gamma   90.00
#
_symmetry.space_group_name_H-M   'P 1'
#
loop_
_entity.id
_entity.type
_entity.pdbx_description
1 polymer ?
#
loop_
_entity_poly.entity_id
_entity_poly.type
_entity_poly.pdbx_seq_one_letter_code
_entity_poly.pdbx_strand_id
1 'polypeptide(L)' 'METTRKYPNLVPVCEETITHDMELITKAAAKNIGEELPKDFGVIPDDCTFGSEYYMAVYGCY' A
#
# COMPACT_ATOMS: atom_id res chain seq x y z
N MET A 1 -12.95 25.77 -6.78
CA MET A 1 -11.90 24.77 -7.06
C MET A 1 -12.64 23.52 -7.51
N GLU A 2 -12.66 23.21 -8.81
CA GLU A 2 -13.30 21.98 -9.30
C GLU A 2 -12.39 20.80 -8.97
N THR A 3 -12.85 19.91 -8.09
CA THR A 3 -12.20 18.64 -7.81
C THR A 3 -12.75 17.58 -8.76
N THR A 4 -12.06 17.35 -9.87
CA THR A 4 -12.35 16.20 -10.73
C THR A 4 -12.02 14.92 -9.95
N ARG A 5 -13.04 14.20 -9.48
CA ARG A 5 -12.87 12.85 -8.91
C ARG A 5 -12.38 11.92 -10.01
N LYS A 6 -11.13 11.44 -9.92
CA LYS A 6 -10.57 10.44 -10.82
C LYS A 6 -11.37 9.12 -10.84
N TYR A 7 -12.05 8.80 -9.75
CA TYR A 7 -12.86 7.57 -9.60
C TYR A 7 -14.29 7.92 -9.11
N PRO A 8 -15.20 8.32 -10.01
CA PRO A 8 -16.56 8.74 -9.63
C PRO A 8 -17.43 7.60 -9.09
N ASN A 9 -17.05 6.36 -9.35
CA ASN A 9 -17.71 5.14 -8.88
C ASN A 9 -17.36 4.77 -7.43
N LEU A 10 -16.34 5.39 -6.83
CA LEU A 10 -15.98 5.14 -5.44
C LEU A 10 -16.78 6.06 -4.52
N VAL A 11 -17.33 5.48 -3.46
CA VAL A 11 -17.96 6.22 -2.38
C VAL A 11 -16.90 7.11 -1.71
N PRO A 12 -17.22 8.38 -1.35
CA PRO A 12 -16.33 9.19 -0.54
C PRO A 12 -15.89 8.40 0.71
N VAL A 13 -14.58 8.29 0.89
CA VAL A 13 -13.95 7.73 2.10
C VAL A 13 -13.15 8.87 2.75
N CYS A 14 -13.11 8.90 4.09
CA CYS A 14 -12.28 9.88 4.78
C CYS A 14 -10.79 9.46 4.72
N GLU A 15 -9.90 10.43 4.90
CA GLU A 15 -8.46 10.24 4.79
C GLU A 15 -7.95 9.21 5.82
N GLU A 16 -8.52 9.23 7.02
CA GLU A 16 -8.14 8.32 8.10
C GLU A 16 -8.50 6.87 7.77
N THR A 17 -9.69 6.63 7.22
CA THR A 17 -10.12 5.28 6.84
C THR A 17 -9.28 4.75 5.69
N ILE A 18 -9.06 5.54 4.64
CA ILE A 18 -8.26 5.07 3.51
C ILE A 18 -6.80 4.83 3.92
N THR A 19 -6.22 5.67 4.77
CA THR A 19 -4.86 5.46 5.29
C THR A 19 -4.78 4.16 6.09
N HIS A 20 -5.74 3.92 6.98
CA HIS A 20 -5.80 2.69 7.76
C HIS A 20 -5.95 1.44 6.89
N ASP A 21 -6.85 1.47 5.90
CA ASP A 21 -7.06 0.35 4.98
C ASP A 21 -5.81 0.06 4.15
N MET A 22 -5.12 1.10 3.68
CA MET A 22 -3.87 0.94 2.92
C MET A 22 -2.75 0.37 3.80
N GLU A 23 -2.61 0.79 5.05
CA GLU A 23 -1.66 0.16 5.99
C GLU A 23 -1.93 -1.34 6.18
N LEU A 24 -3.20 -1.74 6.28
CA LEU A 24 -3.58 -3.14 6.43
C LEU A 24 -3.22 -3.96 5.18
N ILE A 25 -3.48 -3.42 4.00
CA ILE A 25 -3.12 -4.04 2.71
C ILE A 25 -1.60 -4.21 2.60
N THR A 26 -0.84 -3.17 2.94
CA THR A 26 0.63 -3.19 2.91
C THR A 26 1.21 -4.25 3.84
N LYS A 27 0.70 -4.34 5.07
CA LYS A 27 1.11 -5.39 6.03
C LYS A 27 0.79 -6.79 5.52
N ALA A 28 -0.41 -6.99 4.94
CA ALA A 28 -0.81 -8.27 4.38
C ALA A 28 0.06 -8.68 3.19
N ALA A 29 0.35 -7.74 2.28
CA ALA A 29 1.20 -7.99 1.13
C ALA A 29 2.65 -8.30 1.53
N ALA A 30 3.23 -7.52 2.45
CA ALA A 30 4.57 -7.78 2.97
C ALA A 30 4.68 -9.16 3.64
N LYS A 31 3.66 -9.57 4.40
CA LYS A 31 3.58 -10.91 4.98
C LYS A 31 3.56 -12.00 3.92
N ASN A 32 2.67 -11.90 2.92
CA ASN A 32 2.56 -12.91 1.87
C ASN A 32 3.88 -13.05 1.08
N ILE A 33 4.55 -11.94 0.77
CA ILE A 33 5.86 -11.97 0.13
C ILE A 33 6.91 -12.62 1.03
N GLY A 34 6.92 -12.28 2.32
CA GLY A 34 7.81 -12.89 3.30
C GLY A 34 7.63 -14.40 3.45
N GLU A 35 6.41 -14.92 3.28
CA GLU A 35 6.12 -16.36 3.27
C GLU A 35 6.67 -17.08 2.03
N GLU A 36 6.82 -16.38 0.90
CA GLU A 36 7.39 -16.91 -0.34
C GLU A 36 8.93 -16.82 -0.38
N LEU A 37 9.53 -15.92 0.41
CA LEU A 37 10.98 -15.71 0.42
C LEU A 37 11.72 -16.81 1.22
N PRO A 38 12.98 -17.12 0.86
CA PRO A 38 13.81 -18.02 1.67
C PRO A 38 14.04 -17.44 3.07
N LYS A 39 14.23 -18.31 4.08
CA LYS A 39 14.36 -17.91 5.50
C LYS A 39 15.47 -16.91 5.80
N ASP A 40 16.49 -16.86 4.95
CA ASP A 40 17.61 -15.94 5.10
C ASP A 40 17.30 -14.55 4.55
N PHE A 41 16.14 -14.36 3.91
CA PHE A 41 15.74 -13.09 3.34
C PHE A 41 14.70 -12.36 4.19
N GLY A 42 14.97 -11.10 4.47
CA GLY A 42 14.00 -10.16 5.03
C GLY A 42 13.26 -9.37 3.95
N VAL A 43 12.09 -8.84 4.31
CA VAL A 43 11.32 -7.89 3.49
C VAL A 43 11.43 -6.50 4.10
N ILE A 44 11.87 -5.52 3.30
CA ILE A 44 11.75 -4.11 3.66
C ILE A 44 10.68 -3.49 2.75
N PRO A 45 9.50 -3.14 3.30
CA PRO A 45 8.52 -2.36 2.57
C PRO A 45 8.94 -0.88 2.56
N ASP A 46 8.86 -0.25 1.40
CA ASP A 46 9.00 1.19 1.21
C ASP A 46 7.78 1.69 0.44
N ASP A 47 6.98 2.54 1.07
CA ASP A 47 5.72 2.98 0.53
C ASP A 47 5.65 4.49 0.29
N CYS A 48 4.96 4.87 -0.79
CA CYS A 48 4.74 6.27 -1.12
C CYS A 48 3.36 6.48 -1.75
N THR A 49 2.80 7.66 -1.50
CA THR A 49 1.50 8.07 -2.04
C THR A 49 1.69 9.27 -2.94
N PHE A 50 1.23 9.17 -4.20
CA PHE A 50 1.24 10.27 -5.15
C PHE A 50 -0.18 10.55 -5.64
N GLY A 51 -0.78 11.61 -5.09
CA GLY A 51 -2.16 11.98 -5.41
C GLY A 51 -3.16 10.90 -4.96
N SER A 52 -3.71 10.16 -5.91
CA SER A 52 -4.71 9.10 -5.66
C SER A 52 -4.12 7.68 -5.78
N GLU A 53 -2.81 7.56 -5.97
CA GLU A 53 -2.13 6.30 -6.23
C GLU A 53 -1.19 5.98 -5.08
N TYR A 54 -1.18 4.71 -4.67
CA TYR A 54 -0.30 4.17 -3.65
C TYR A 54 0.66 3.20 -4.30
N TYR A 55 1.94 3.41 -4.02
CA TYR A 55 3.03 2.61 -4.53
C TYR A 55 3.73 1.96 -3.35
N MET A 56 4.00 0.67 -3.49
CA MET A 56 4.74 -0.10 -2.50
C MET A 56 5.88 -0.80 -3.21
N ALA A 57 7.10 -0.46 -2.85
CA ALA A 57 8.29 -1.18 -3.21
C ALA A 57 8.58 -2.22 -2.12
N VAL A 58 8.98 -3.42 -2.54
CA VAL A 58 9.34 -4.50 -1.64
C VAL A 58 10.74 -4.97 -2.02
N TYR A 59 11.68 -4.78 -1.10
CA TYR A 59 13.07 -5.20 -1.28
C TYR A 59 13.34 -6.47 -0.46
N GLY A 60 13.94 -7.47 -1.11
CA GLY A 60 14.53 -8.62 -0.42
C GLY A 60 15.94 -8.28 0.04
N CYS A 61 16.24 -8.49 1.31
CA CYS A 61 17.58 -8.31 1.88
C CYS A 61 18.13 -9.64 2.41
N TYR A 62 19.41 -9.92 2.19
CA TYR A 62 20.16 -11.08 2.72
C TYR A 62 21.00 -10.66 3.92
#